data_AF-A0A642C2Q7-F1
#
_entry.id   AF-A0A642C2Q7-F1
#
_cell.length_a   1.000
_cell.length_b   1.000
_cell.length_c   1.000
_cell.angle_alpha   90.00
_cell.angle_beta   90.00
_cell.angle_gamma   90.00
#
_symmetry.space_group_name_H-M   'P 1'
#
loop_
_entity.id
_entity.type
_entity.pdbx_description
1 polymer ?
#
loop_
_entity_poly.entity_id
_entity_poly.type
_entity_poly.pdbx_seq_one_letter_code
_entity_poly.pdbx_strand_id
1 'polypeptide(L)'
;MKKKITQTLLPIVMGLSLIMQFACSDDDKSGGNYNGPLKLTTFYPDSGYLSSKIIIEGENLGTDASKLSVYFNKKKGYISQASGNILMVYAPKLPGDTCIISVVKGNDSLTFDNKFRYISRFTVENVCGKTGSGYNIGGDLASTTFEAWRLKVGCCDPEGNYYSCYSSFGNNGGLALISEKKNQSKKIISEMVNDVMYHNVTEKLYAVGTQKNVIYEIDPSNDWKVKRRYLKPQDPPAKQIDYNSTACIA
;
A
#
# COMPACT_ATOMS: atom_id res chain seq x y z
N MET A 1 -59.01 20.40 -44.28
CA MET A 1 -58.71 19.72 -45.56
C MET A 1 -57.65 18.66 -45.31
N LYS A 2 -57.95 17.40 -45.63
CA LYS A 2 -57.10 16.23 -45.38
C LYS A 2 -56.01 16.14 -46.44
N LYS A 3 -54.76 15.89 -46.06
CA LYS A 3 -53.75 15.25 -46.94
C LYS A 3 -53.15 14.05 -46.21
N LYS A 4 -53.49 12.86 -46.71
CA LYS A 4 -52.92 11.57 -46.32
C LYS A 4 -51.56 11.44 -47.03
N ILE A 5 -50.53 11.04 -46.30
CA ILE A 5 -49.26 10.57 -46.86
C ILE A 5 -49.25 9.06 -46.67
N THR A 6 -49.28 8.35 -47.79
CA THR A 6 -49.27 6.90 -47.92
C THR A 6 -47.82 6.42 -47.85
N GLN A 7 -47.49 5.59 -46.88
CA GLN A 7 -46.17 4.99 -46.71
C GLN A 7 -46.23 3.55 -47.25
N THR A 8 -45.60 3.30 -48.39
CA THR A 8 -45.53 1.98 -49.01
C THR A 8 -44.39 1.16 -48.41
N LEU A 9 -44.75 0.00 -47.83
CA LEU A 9 -43.82 -1.04 -47.37
C LEU A 9 -43.13 -1.72 -48.57
N LEU A 10 -41.81 -1.88 -48.50
CA LEU A 10 -41.03 -2.83 -49.30
C LEU A 10 -40.69 -4.06 -48.45
N PRO A 11 -40.89 -5.30 -48.93
CA PRO A 11 -40.59 -6.51 -48.17
C PRO A 11 -39.14 -6.96 -48.42
N ILE A 12 -38.26 -6.78 -47.43
CA ILE A 12 -36.94 -7.43 -47.36
C ILE A 12 -37.02 -8.49 -46.26
N VAL A 13 -37.75 -9.57 -46.53
CA VAL A 13 -37.76 -10.78 -45.70
C VAL A 13 -37.70 -11.99 -46.63
N MET A 14 -36.54 -12.16 -47.29
CA MET A 14 -36.21 -13.41 -47.99
C MET A 14 -34.69 -13.46 -48.17
N GLY A 15 -33.99 -14.01 -47.18
CA GLY A 15 -32.52 -14.15 -47.24
C GLY A 15 -31.83 -14.35 -45.90
N LEU A 16 -32.47 -14.98 -44.92
CA LEU A 16 -31.82 -15.35 -43.66
C LEU A 16 -32.21 -16.77 -43.26
N SER A 17 -31.86 -17.73 -44.11
CA SER A 17 -31.88 -19.16 -43.80
C SER A 17 -30.78 -19.84 -44.61
N LEU A 18 -30.02 -20.72 -43.95
CA LEU A 18 -28.82 -21.43 -44.40
C LEU A 18 -27.50 -20.63 -44.41
N ILE A 19 -26.92 -20.44 -43.22
CA ILE A 19 -25.49 -20.73 -43.01
C ILE A 19 -25.34 -21.51 -41.70
N MET A 20 -25.10 -22.81 -41.91
CA MET A 20 -24.51 -23.84 -41.04
C MET A 20 -23.93 -23.32 -39.71
N GLN A 21 -24.48 -23.70 -38.55
CA GLN A 21 -24.21 -24.99 -37.90
C GLN A 21 -22.74 -25.42 -38.03
N PHE A 22 -21.82 -24.55 -37.61
CA PHE A 22 -20.63 -25.03 -36.92
C PHE A 22 -21.06 -25.41 -35.50
N ALA A 23 -21.60 -26.61 -35.38
CA ALA A 23 -21.50 -27.34 -34.12
C ALA A 23 -20.00 -27.46 -33.85
N CYS A 24 -19.52 -26.69 -32.88
CA CYS A 24 -18.23 -26.98 -32.26
C CYS A 24 -18.38 -28.40 -31.74
N SER A 25 -17.67 -29.34 -32.35
CA SER A 25 -17.40 -30.63 -31.75
C SER A 25 -16.95 -30.32 -30.32
N ASP A 26 -17.64 -30.88 -29.33
CA ASP A 26 -17.04 -31.09 -28.02
C ASP A 26 -15.84 -31.98 -28.29
N ASP A 27 -14.69 -31.36 -28.57
CA ASP A 27 -13.43 -32.05 -28.53
C ASP A 27 -13.26 -32.47 -27.07
N ASP A 28 -13.41 -33.77 -26.86
CA ASP A 28 -13.16 -34.46 -25.63
C ASP A 28 -12.03 -33.76 -24.87
N LYS A 29 -12.29 -33.43 -23.60
CA LYS A 29 -11.22 -33.09 -22.65
C LYS A 29 -10.21 -34.23 -22.73
N SER A 30 -9.16 -34.03 -23.53
CA SER A 30 -8.11 -34.99 -23.73
C SER A 30 -7.54 -35.25 -22.35
N GLY A 31 -7.95 -36.39 -21.78
CA GLY A 31 -7.58 -36.86 -20.47
C GLY A 31 -6.13 -37.30 -20.53
N GLY A 32 -5.23 -36.33 -20.64
CA GLY A 32 -3.80 -36.56 -20.56
C GLY A 32 -3.48 -37.23 -19.23
N ASN A 33 -2.61 -38.24 -19.27
CA ASN A 33 -2.07 -38.82 -18.05
C ASN A 33 -1.04 -37.85 -17.45
N TYR A 34 -1.41 -37.17 -16.37
CA TYR A 34 -0.55 -36.18 -15.68
C TYR A 34 0.07 -36.74 -14.39
N ASN A 35 0.29 -38.06 -14.32
CA ASN A 35 0.90 -38.73 -13.17
C ASN A 35 2.44 -38.82 -13.25
N GLY A 36 3.04 -38.26 -14.30
CA GLY A 36 4.49 -38.17 -14.42
C GLY A 36 5.10 -37.13 -13.46
N PRO A 37 6.44 -37.07 -13.36
CA PRO A 37 7.13 -36.11 -12.51
C PRO A 37 6.81 -34.68 -12.94
N LEU A 38 6.62 -33.79 -11.95
CA LEU A 38 6.45 -32.37 -12.21
C LEU A 38 7.72 -31.82 -12.89
N LYS A 39 7.56 -31.08 -13.98
CA LYS A 39 8.66 -30.30 -14.59
C LYS A 39 8.21 -28.88 -14.86
N LEU A 40 9.11 -27.94 -14.64
CA LEU A 40 8.91 -26.53 -14.93
C LEU A 40 9.85 -26.12 -16.07
N THR A 41 9.30 -25.51 -17.11
CA THR A 41 10.05 -25.12 -18.30
C THR A 41 10.36 -23.63 -18.25
N THR A 42 9.32 -22.80 -18.16
CA THR A 42 9.47 -21.35 -18.14
C THR A 42 8.22 -20.67 -17.57
N PHE A 43 8.30 -19.36 -17.38
CA PHE A 43 7.14 -18.52 -17.15
C PHE A 43 7.26 -17.22 -17.93
N TYR A 44 6.13 -16.60 -18.25
CA TYR A 44 6.08 -15.30 -18.88
C TYR A 44 4.84 -14.49 -18.44
N PRO A 45 4.93 -13.15 -18.39
CA PRO A 45 6.13 -12.32 -18.57
C PRO A 45 7.17 -12.49 -17.44
N ASP A 46 8.40 -12.04 -17.68
CA ASP A 46 9.50 -12.02 -16.69
C ASP A 46 9.29 -10.99 -15.57
N SER A 47 8.29 -10.12 -15.72
CA SER A 47 8.03 -8.97 -14.87
C SER A 47 6.57 -8.55 -14.87
N GLY A 48 6.14 -7.90 -13.79
CA GLY A 48 4.76 -7.46 -13.63
C GLY A 48 4.51 -6.86 -12.25
N TYR A 49 3.26 -6.57 -11.94
CA TYR A 49 2.83 -5.88 -10.72
C TYR A 49 1.70 -6.69 -10.05
N LEU A 50 1.06 -6.11 -9.03
CA LEU A 50 -0.08 -6.72 -8.36
C LEU A 50 -1.13 -7.18 -9.39
N SER A 51 -1.53 -8.46 -9.29
CA SER A 51 -2.54 -9.07 -10.16
C SER A 51 -2.14 -9.14 -11.64
N SER A 52 -0.85 -9.05 -11.98
CA SER A 52 -0.39 -9.44 -13.31
C SER A 52 -0.62 -10.93 -13.54
N LYS A 53 -1.18 -11.28 -14.71
CA LYS A 53 -1.32 -12.65 -15.17
C LYS A 53 0.05 -13.18 -15.62
N ILE A 54 0.42 -14.34 -15.11
CA ILE A 54 1.66 -15.05 -15.41
C ILE A 54 1.28 -16.42 -15.91
N ILE A 55 1.87 -16.80 -17.03
CA ILE A 55 1.71 -18.11 -17.64
C ILE A 55 2.94 -18.91 -17.28
N ILE A 56 2.72 -20.09 -16.70
CA ILE A 56 3.75 -21.06 -16.36
C ILE A 56 3.60 -22.24 -17.31
N GLU A 57 4.70 -22.62 -17.95
CA GLU A 57 4.79 -23.79 -18.82
C GLU A 57 5.61 -24.87 -18.14
N GLY A 58 5.17 -26.12 -18.32
CA GLY A 58 5.82 -27.29 -17.73
C GLY A 58 5.25 -28.59 -18.26
N GLU A 59 5.53 -29.68 -17.57
CA GLU A 59 4.95 -31.00 -17.85
C GLU A 59 4.25 -31.54 -16.60
N ASN A 60 3.18 -32.29 -16.81
CA ASN A 60 2.41 -32.93 -15.74
C ASN A 60 1.82 -31.95 -14.73
N LEU A 61 1.44 -30.73 -15.13
CA LEU A 61 0.73 -29.80 -14.23
C LEU A 61 -0.68 -30.31 -13.96
N GLY A 62 -1.35 -30.83 -14.98
CA GLY A 62 -2.71 -31.35 -14.93
C GLY A 62 -3.77 -30.29 -15.20
N THR A 63 -5.02 -30.68 -15.02
CA THR A 63 -6.20 -29.86 -15.34
C THR A 63 -6.97 -29.37 -14.10
N ASP A 64 -6.53 -29.78 -12.91
CA ASP A 64 -7.15 -29.45 -11.63
C ASP A 64 -6.29 -28.48 -10.83
N ALA A 65 -6.66 -27.19 -10.85
CA ALA A 65 -5.97 -26.13 -10.14
C ALA A 65 -5.96 -26.32 -8.61
N SER A 66 -6.92 -27.06 -8.04
CA SER A 66 -7.00 -27.28 -6.59
C SER A 66 -5.89 -28.18 -6.04
N LYS A 67 -5.28 -29.00 -6.91
CA LYS A 67 -4.16 -29.89 -6.58
C LYS A 67 -2.79 -29.22 -6.65
N LEU A 68 -2.77 -27.94 -7.02
CA LEU A 68 -1.56 -27.16 -7.23
C LEU A 68 -1.52 -25.98 -6.28
N SER A 69 -0.32 -25.51 -5.98
CA SER A 69 -0.11 -24.22 -5.33
C SER A 69 1.09 -23.54 -5.94
N VAL A 70 0.94 -22.25 -6.26
CA VAL A 70 2.04 -21.43 -6.79
C VAL A 70 2.35 -20.35 -5.77
N TYR A 71 3.63 -20.23 -5.41
CA TYR A 71 4.10 -19.22 -4.47
C TYR A 71 5.03 -18.25 -5.17
N PHE A 72 4.91 -17.01 -4.74
CA PHE A 72 5.77 -15.90 -5.07
C PHE A 72 6.53 -15.54 -3.79
N ASN A 73 7.79 -15.96 -3.69
CA ASN A 73 8.53 -16.03 -2.43
C ASN A 73 7.74 -16.85 -1.39
N LYS A 74 7.19 -16.19 -0.36
CA LYS A 74 6.36 -16.81 0.69
C LYS A 74 4.85 -16.57 0.52
N LYS A 75 4.43 -15.85 -0.51
CA LYS A 75 3.02 -15.47 -0.72
C LYS A 75 2.37 -16.37 -1.77
N LYS A 76 1.22 -16.94 -1.43
CA LYS A 76 0.45 -17.78 -2.36
C LYS A 76 -0.18 -16.92 -3.45
N GLY A 77 0.05 -17.26 -4.71
CA GLY A 77 -0.62 -16.71 -5.87
C GLY A 77 -1.96 -17.38 -6.15
N TYR A 78 -2.79 -16.74 -6.97
CA TYR A 78 -4.09 -17.29 -7.36
C TYR A 78 -3.97 -18.01 -8.71
N ILE A 79 -4.27 -19.31 -8.74
CA ILE A 79 -4.31 -20.10 -9.98
C ILE A 79 -5.72 -20.00 -10.56
N SER A 80 -5.86 -19.36 -11.73
CA SER A 80 -7.16 -19.25 -12.40
C SER A 80 -7.45 -20.41 -13.33
N GLN A 81 -6.41 -21.04 -13.88
CA GLN A 81 -6.56 -22.13 -14.84
C GLN A 81 -5.37 -23.08 -14.78
N ALA A 82 -5.68 -24.38 -14.88
CA ALA A 82 -4.73 -25.45 -15.13
C ALA A 82 -5.17 -26.18 -16.40
N SER A 83 -4.30 -26.26 -17.39
CA SER A 83 -4.60 -26.84 -18.71
C SER A 83 -3.44 -27.72 -19.16
N GLY A 84 -3.29 -28.85 -18.48
CA GLY A 84 -2.33 -29.89 -18.79
C GLY A 84 -0.88 -29.50 -18.52
N ASN A 85 -0.29 -28.77 -19.45
CA ASN A 85 1.11 -28.31 -19.41
C ASN A 85 1.21 -26.79 -19.17
N ILE A 86 0.08 -26.11 -19.01
CA ILE A 86 0.01 -24.66 -18.80
C ILE A 86 -0.74 -24.35 -17.50
N LEU A 87 -0.19 -23.42 -16.72
CA LEU A 87 -0.86 -22.79 -15.59
C LEU A 87 -0.99 -21.29 -15.80
N MET A 88 -2.18 -20.76 -15.54
CA MET A 88 -2.40 -19.31 -15.44
C MET A 88 -2.50 -18.91 -13.98
N VAL A 89 -1.62 -18.01 -13.56
CA VAL A 89 -1.46 -17.59 -12.17
C VAL A 89 -1.44 -16.07 -12.08
N TYR A 90 -2.01 -15.51 -11.03
CA TYR A 90 -1.95 -14.09 -10.75
C TYR A 90 -0.97 -13.80 -9.61
N ALA A 91 -0.08 -12.82 -9.83
CA ALA A 91 0.89 -12.38 -8.85
C ALA A 91 0.19 -11.71 -7.66
N PRO A 92 0.47 -12.12 -6.40
CA PRO A 92 -0.08 -11.49 -5.21
C PRO A 92 0.65 -10.18 -4.90
N LYS A 93 0.20 -9.48 -3.85
CA LYS A 93 0.95 -8.33 -3.30
C LYS A 93 2.27 -8.82 -2.69
N LEU A 94 3.39 -8.40 -3.25
CA LEU A 94 4.74 -8.76 -2.79
C LEU A 94 5.49 -7.57 -2.20
N PRO A 95 6.28 -7.78 -1.13
CA PRO A 95 7.33 -6.85 -0.74
C PRO A 95 8.59 -7.06 -1.62
N GLY A 96 9.22 -5.97 -2.03
CA GLY A 96 10.45 -6.00 -2.82
C GLY A 96 10.23 -6.15 -4.33
N ASP A 97 11.34 -6.22 -5.07
CA ASP A 97 11.38 -6.19 -6.54
C ASP A 97 11.73 -7.53 -7.20
N THR A 98 12.25 -8.49 -6.42
CA THR A 98 12.76 -9.76 -6.94
C THR A 98 12.00 -10.92 -6.31
N CYS A 99 11.44 -11.78 -7.15
CA CYS A 99 10.59 -12.89 -6.73
C CYS A 99 11.05 -14.23 -7.30
N ILE A 100 11.16 -15.23 -6.43
CA ILE A 100 11.31 -16.63 -6.81
C ILE A 100 9.90 -17.23 -6.89
N ILE A 101 9.56 -17.80 -8.04
CA ILE A 101 8.30 -18.52 -8.22
C ILE A 101 8.56 -19.99 -7.91
N SER A 102 7.70 -20.58 -7.08
CA SER A 102 7.67 -22.03 -6.85
C SER A 102 6.31 -22.63 -7.16
N VAL A 103 6.30 -23.84 -7.70
CA VAL A 103 5.10 -24.63 -7.99
C VAL A 103 5.14 -25.88 -7.15
N VAL A 104 4.04 -26.15 -6.45
CA VAL A 104 3.86 -27.27 -5.54
C VAL A 104 2.74 -28.17 -6.05
N LYS A 105 3.00 -29.47 -6.15
CA LYS A 105 2.03 -30.51 -6.52
C LYS A 105 2.26 -31.74 -5.65
N GLY A 106 1.36 -32.00 -4.70
CA GLY A 106 1.58 -33.08 -3.71
C GLY A 106 2.85 -32.83 -2.89
N ASN A 107 3.82 -33.74 -2.99
CA ASN A 107 5.11 -33.63 -2.31
C ASN A 107 6.19 -32.91 -3.14
N ASP A 108 5.95 -32.67 -4.43
CA ASP A 108 6.90 -31.98 -5.30
C ASP A 108 6.83 -30.47 -5.05
N SER A 109 7.99 -29.83 -4.93
CA SER A 109 8.13 -28.38 -4.87
C SER A 109 9.32 -27.97 -5.73
N LEU A 110 9.04 -27.32 -6.85
CA LEU A 110 10.05 -26.89 -7.82
C LEU A 110 10.06 -25.37 -7.96
N THR A 111 11.23 -24.82 -8.25
CA THR A 111 11.45 -23.40 -8.55
C THR A 111 12.02 -23.24 -9.94
N PHE A 112 11.88 -22.05 -10.51
CA PHE A 112 12.59 -21.66 -11.73
C PHE A 112 13.97 -21.07 -11.38
N ASP A 113 14.92 -21.23 -12.30
CA ASP A 113 16.22 -20.54 -12.22
C ASP A 113 16.06 -19.03 -12.45
N ASN A 114 15.16 -18.66 -13.36
CA ASN A 114 14.81 -17.28 -13.65
C ASN A 114 13.96 -16.67 -12.53
N LYS A 115 14.19 -15.39 -12.23
CA LYS A 115 13.46 -14.64 -11.21
C LYS A 115 12.43 -13.73 -11.87
N PHE A 116 11.26 -13.60 -11.24
CA PHE A 116 10.24 -12.66 -11.65
C PHE A 116 10.52 -11.28 -11.04
N ARG A 117 10.58 -10.24 -11.87
CA ARG A 117 10.77 -8.85 -11.44
C ARG A 117 9.42 -8.20 -11.10
N TYR A 118 9.16 -8.03 -9.80
CA TYR A 118 7.95 -7.42 -9.29
C TYR A 118 8.08 -5.88 -9.27
N ILE A 119 7.27 -5.22 -10.06
CA ILE A 119 7.21 -3.76 -10.19
C ILE A 119 6.20 -3.25 -9.16
N SER A 120 6.71 -2.67 -8.08
CA SER A 120 5.86 -2.01 -7.10
C SER A 120 5.19 -0.78 -7.72
N ARG A 121 3.86 -0.75 -7.68
CA ARG A 121 3.06 0.42 -8.03
C ARG A 121 2.57 1.08 -6.75
N PHE A 122 2.82 2.37 -6.64
CA PHE A 122 2.33 3.20 -5.55
C PHE A 122 1.20 4.07 -6.10
N THR A 123 0.10 4.16 -5.36
CA THR A 123 -0.90 5.20 -5.56
C THR A 123 -0.71 6.27 -4.50
N VAL A 124 -0.95 7.53 -4.88
CA VAL A 124 -0.99 8.65 -3.94
C VAL A 124 -2.45 9.04 -3.81
N GLU A 125 -2.94 9.00 -2.57
CA GLU A 125 -4.31 9.34 -2.23
C GLU A 125 -4.29 10.38 -1.10
N ASN A 126 -5.30 11.25 -1.09
CA ASN A 126 -5.46 12.23 -0.02
C ASN A 126 -6.20 11.58 1.15
N VAL A 127 -5.49 11.35 2.26
CA VAL A 127 -6.09 10.83 3.50
C VAL A 127 -7.03 11.85 4.13
N CYS A 128 -6.60 13.11 4.22
CA CYS A 128 -7.37 14.24 4.72
C CYS A 128 -6.76 15.56 4.25
N GLY A 129 -7.44 16.67 4.51
CA GLY A 129 -7.00 17.99 4.06
C GLY A 129 -7.67 18.44 2.78
N LYS A 130 -7.92 19.75 2.67
CA LYS A 130 -8.54 20.36 1.50
C LYS A 130 -7.90 21.72 1.24
N THR A 131 -7.40 21.92 0.03
CA THR A 131 -6.82 23.20 -0.42
C THR A 131 -7.79 24.36 -0.23
N GLY A 132 -7.28 25.52 0.20
CA GLY A 132 -8.10 26.72 0.43
C GLY A 132 -9.01 26.64 1.65
N SER A 133 -8.86 25.60 2.48
CA SER A 133 -9.58 25.50 3.75
C SER A 133 -8.73 26.05 4.89
N GLY A 134 -9.39 26.49 5.96
CA GLY A 134 -8.71 26.79 7.23
C GLY A 134 -8.13 25.52 7.87
N TYR A 135 -7.68 25.62 9.11
CA TYR A 135 -7.26 24.43 9.87
C TYR A 135 -8.41 23.92 10.76
N ASN A 136 -8.66 22.62 10.68
CA ASN A 136 -9.57 21.90 11.56
C ASN A 136 -8.98 20.52 11.85
N ILE A 137 -8.68 20.26 13.12
CA ILE A 137 -8.13 18.98 13.57
C ILE A 137 -9.02 18.54 14.73
N GLY A 138 -9.60 17.35 14.62
CA GLY A 138 -10.65 16.86 15.50
C GLY A 138 -11.87 16.39 14.70
N GLY A 139 -12.30 15.15 14.94
CA GLY A 139 -13.44 14.55 14.24
C GLY A 139 -13.00 13.55 13.18
N ASP A 140 -13.79 13.38 12.13
CA ASP A 140 -13.47 12.46 11.03
C ASP A 140 -12.44 13.03 10.04
N LEU A 141 -11.88 12.17 9.19
CA LEU A 141 -10.86 12.61 8.22
C LEU A 141 -11.44 13.49 7.10
N ALA A 142 -12.74 13.35 6.79
CA ALA A 142 -13.42 14.14 5.77
C ALA A 142 -13.55 15.63 6.15
N SER A 143 -13.75 15.91 7.45
CA SER A 143 -13.82 17.26 8.01
C SER A 143 -12.46 17.81 8.47
N THR A 144 -11.43 16.96 8.50
CA THR A 144 -10.08 17.34 8.90
C THR A 144 -9.40 18.17 7.81
N THR A 145 -8.98 19.39 8.15
CA THR A 145 -8.31 20.30 7.22
C THR A 145 -7.03 20.88 7.80
N PHE A 146 -6.05 21.10 6.92
CA PHE A 146 -4.81 21.80 7.25
C PHE A 146 -4.70 23.00 6.31
N GLU A 147 -4.50 24.18 6.87
CA GLU A 147 -4.05 25.33 6.07
C GLU A 147 -2.65 24.99 5.52
N ALA A 148 -2.34 25.50 4.34
CA ALA A 148 -1.06 25.26 3.70
C ALA A 148 0.11 25.63 4.65
N TRP A 149 1.22 24.90 4.53
CA TRP A 149 2.45 25.06 5.33
C TRP A 149 2.31 24.79 6.84
N ARG A 150 1.15 24.33 7.33
CA ARG A 150 0.99 24.03 8.76
C ARG A 150 1.53 22.68 9.18
N LEU A 151 1.37 21.63 8.38
CA LEU A 151 1.93 20.32 8.68
C LEU A 151 3.45 20.36 8.54
N LYS A 152 4.14 19.79 9.53
CA LYS A 152 5.60 19.71 9.58
C LYS A 152 6.01 18.24 9.66
N VAL A 153 7.13 17.98 10.33
CA VAL A 153 7.64 16.65 10.63
C VAL A 153 6.61 15.82 11.41
N GLY A 154 6.73 14.51 11.27
CA GLY A 154 5.84 13.55 11.90
C GLY A 154 6.45 12.15 11.91
N CYS A 155 5.78 11.25 12.60
CA CYS A 155 6.15 9.85 12.68
C CYS A 155 4.89 8.96 12.62
N CYS A 156 5.08 7.68 12.31
CA CYS A 156 4.00 6.69 12.39
C CYS A 156 4.27 5.71 13.54
N ASP A 157 3.19 5.17 14.12
CA ASP A 157 3.28 3.97 14.96
C ASP A 157 3.12 2.67 14.12
N PRO A 158 3.38 1.48 14.69
CA PRO A 158 3.21 0.20 14.00
C PRO A 158 1.78 -0.09 13.55
N GLU A 159 0.77 0.57 14.12
CA GLU A 159 -0.62 0.45 13.70
C GLU A 159 -0.93 1.29 12.44
N GLY A 160 -0.02 2.18 12.04
CA GLY A 160 -0.18 3.08 10.91
C GLY A 160 -0.89 4.39 11.27
N ASN A 161 -1.02 4.72 12.56
CA ASN A 161 -1.46 6.06 12.93
C ASN A 161 -0.32 7.05 12.66
N TYR A 162 -0.65 8.18 12.05
CA TYR A 162 0.31 9.23 11.74
C TYR A 162 0.20 10.36 12.77
N TYR A 163 1.34 10.73 13.34
CA TYR A 163 1.48 11.82 14.29
C TYR A 163 2.27 12.94 13.64
N SER A 164 1.72 14.14 13.58
CA SER A 164 2.37 15.26 12.92
C SER A 164 2.37 16.51 13.76
N CYS A 165 3.54 17.12 13.87
CA CYS A 165 3.66 18.48 14.37
C CYS A 165 2.99 19.41 13.38
N TYR A 166 2.17 20.33 13.89
CA TYR A 166 1.61 21.40 13.08
C TYR A 166 1.90 22.76 13.71
N SER A 167 2.09 23.80 12.90
CA SER A 167 2.15 25.17 13.41
C SER A 167 2.01 26.25 12.34
N SER A 168 1.65 27.46 12.75
CA SER A 168 1.63 28.69 11.95
C SER A 168 2.71 29.63 12.48
N PHE A 169 3.85 29.75 11.80
CA PHE A 169 4.96 30.70 12.06
C PHE A 169 5.02 31.32 13.48
N GLY A 170 5.04 30.50 14.54
CA GLY A 170 5.23 30.94 15.92
C GLY A 170 3.98 31.26 16.78
N ASN A 171 2.76 31.25 16.23
CA ASN A 171 1.56 31.72 16.96
C ASN A 171 0.56 30.62 17.36
N ASN A 172 0.50 29.52 16.61
CA ASN A 172 -0.42 28.41 16.89
C ASN A 172 0.25 27.12 16.44
N GLY A 173 0.17 26.05 17.22
CA GLY A 173 0.78 24.77 16.85
C GLY A 173 0.40 23.65 17.80
N GLY A 174 1.02 22.50 17.60
CA GLY A 174 0.67 21.33 18.37
C GLY A 174 1.14 20.03 17.74
N LEU A 175 0.63 18.94 18.31
CA LEU A 175 0.76 17.60 17.78
C LEU A 175 -0.63 17.07 17.43
N ALA A 176 -0.79 16.62 16.20
CA ALA A 176 -2.01 15.99 15.71
C ALA A 176 -1.82 14.48 15.54
N LEU A 177 -2.87 13.72 15.85
CA LEU A 177 -3.07 12.34 15.41
C LEU A 177 -3.95 12.35 14.16
N ILE A 178 -3.58 11.53 13.17
CA ILE A 178 -4.35 11.18 11.99
C ILE A 178 -4.39 9.66 11.91
N SER A 179 -5.58 9.08 12.07
CA SER A 179 -5.81 7.63 12.05
C SER A 179 -6.77 7.27 10.93
N GLU A 180 -6.26 6.69 9.86
CA GLU A 180 -7.06 6.22 8.72
C GLU A 180 -7.99 5.08 9.12
N LYS A 181 -7.45 4.08 9.84
CA LYS A 181 -8.22 2.92 10.32
C LYS A 181 -9.42 3.31 11.19
N LYS A 182 -9.27 4.35 12.01
CA LYS A 182 -10.34 4.85 12.89
C LYS A 182 -11.16 5.96 12.25
N ASN A 183 -10.82 6.40 11.03
CA ASN A 183 -11.37 7.58 10.38
C ASN A 183 -11.44 8.78 11.34
N GLN A 184 -10.30 9.12 11.96
CA GLN A 184 -10.26 10.13 13.02
C GLN A 184 -9.01 11.00 12.96
N SER A 185 -9.17 12.29 13.25
CA SER A 185 -8.09 13.16 13.69
C SER A 185 -8.32 13.70 15.11
N LYS A 186 -7.23 13.98 15.83
CA LYS A 186 -7.25 14.50 17.22
C LYS A 186 -6.08 15.46 17.44
N LYS A 187 -6.32 16.58 18.12
CA LYS A 187 -5.23 17.39 18.71
C LYS A 187 -4.79 16.72 20.00
N ILE A 188 -3.54 16.28 20.06
CA ILE A 188 -2.97 15.65 21.26
C ILE A 188 -2.38 16.73 22.20
N ILE A 189 -1.64 17.67 21.61
CA ILE A 189 -0.97 18.77 22.31
C ILE A 189 -1.29 20.06 21.54
N SER A 190 -1.50 21.16 22.25
CA SER A 190 -1.71 22.50 21.67
C SER A 190 -0.53 23.45 21.92
N GLU A 191 0.50 22.99 22.63
CA GLU A 191 1.79 23.65 22.71
C GLU A 191 2.65 23.39 21.48
N MET A 192 3.42 24.40 21.08
CA MET A 192 4.33 24.26 19.95
C MET A 192 5.40 23.20 20.20
N VAL A 193 5.39 22.21 19.32
CA VAL A 193 6.41 21.16 19.21
C VAL A 193 7.05 21.22 17.83
N ASN A 194 8.35 20.96 17.78
CA ASN A 194 9.13 21.00 16.54
C ASN A 194 9.31 19.62 15.92
N ASP A 195 9.31 18.58 16.74
CA ASP A 195 9.57 17.21 16.31
C ASP A 195 8.81 16.22 17.19
N VAL A 196 8.54 15.05 16.63
CA VAL A 196 7.86 13.94 17.31
C VAL A 196 8.45 12.62 16.84
N MET A 197 8.72 11.74 17.80
CA MET A 197 9.20 10.39 17.53
C MET A 197 8.36 9.36 18.27
N TYR A 198 8.11 8.23 17.63
CA TYR A 198 7.58 7.03 18.27
C TYR A 198 8.73 6.12 18.70
N HIS A 199 8.69 5.65 19.95
CA HIS A 199 9.72 4.78 20.50
C HIS A 199 9.21 3.34 20.60
N ASN A 200 9.70 2.45 19.73
CA ASN A 200 9.21 1.07 19.60
C ASN A 200 9.32 0.21 20.87
N VAL A 201 10.19 0.54 21.81
CA VAL A 201 10.35 -0.25 23.05
C VAL A 201 9.37 0.17 24.13
N THR A 202 9.12 1.48 24.27
CA THR A 202 8.17 1.97 25.28
C THR A 202 6.76 2.15 24.73
N GLU A 203 6.59 2.04 23.41
CA GLU A 203 5.35 2.27 22.67
C GLU A 203 4.74 3.67 22.87
N LYS A 204 5.59 4.63 23.25
CA LYS A 204 5.23 6.02 23.53
C LYS A 204 5.73 6.98 22.47
N LEU A 205 5.10 8.14 22.39
CA LEU A 205 5.60 9.26 21.60
C LEU A 205 6.38 10.23 22.49
N TYR A 206 7.40 10.84 21.90
CA TYR A 206 8.18 11.90 22.50
C TYR A 206 8.19 13.09 21.57
N ALA A 207 7.57 14.19 21.99
CA ALA A 207 7.55 15.44 21.22
C ALA A 207 8.42 16.52 21.88
N VAL A 208 9.23 17.20 21.07
CA VAL A 208 10.18 18.22 21.56
C VAL A 208 9.53 19.60 21.49
N GLY A 209 9.43 20.30 22.62
CA GLY A 209 8.87 21.65 22.67
C GLY A 209 9.79 22.68 21.99
N THR A 210 9.20 23.65 21.27
CA THR A 210 9.97 24.65 20.51
C THR A 210 10.67 25.70 21.38
N GLN A 211 10.01 26.15 22.45
CA GLN A 211 10.45 27.31 23.25
C GLN A 211 10.71 26.96 24.71
N LYS A 212 10.64 25.68 25.06
CA LYS A 212 10.76 25.20 26.44
C LYS A 212 11.74 24.04 26.42
N ASN A 213 12.62 23.96 27.42
CA ASN A 213 13.46 22.79 27.69
C ASN A 213 12.59 21.62 28.17
N VAL A 214 11.63 21.20 27.35
CA VAL A 214 10.58 20.24 27.69
C VAL A 214 10.45 19.22 26.58
N ILE A 215 10.44 17.96 26.98
CA ILE A 215 9.97 16.84 26.18
C ILE A 215 8.60 16.44 26.68
N TYR A 216 7.66 16.24 25.77
CA TYR A 216 6.34 15.71 26.04
C TYR A 216 6.36 14.21 25.78
N GLU A 217 6.24 13.42 26.85
CA GLU A 217 6.03 11.97 26.79
C GLU A 217 4.52 11.73 26.69
N ILE A 218 4.09 10.98 25.68
CA ILE A 218 2.68 10.78 25.35
C ILE A 218 2.42 9.30 25.21
N ASP A 219 1.35 8.82 25.82
CA ASP A 219 1.01 7.40 25.87
C ASP A 219 -0.24 7.08 25.04
N PRO A 220 -0.08 6.52 23.81
CA PRO A 220 -1.21 6.13 22.97
C PRO A 220 -2.16 5.14 23.63
N SER A 221 -1.65 4.25 24.50
CA SER A 221 -2.48 3.25 25.20
C SER A 221 -3.40 3.85 26.26
N ASN A 222 -3.09 5.07 26.71
CA ASN A 222 -3.80 5.78 27.75
C ASN A 222 -4.43 7.08 27.22
N ASP A 223 -5.19 6.97 26.14
CA ASP A 223 -5.87 8.07 25.45
C ASP A 223 -4.96 9.27 25.09
N TRP A 224 -3.70 8.97 24.72
CA TRP A 224 -2.67 9.97 24.41
C TRP A 224 -2.43 10.96 25.53
N LYS A 225 -2.55 10.50 26.79
CA LYS A 225 -2.29 11.33 27.97
C LYS A 225 -0.86 11.86 27.93
N VAL A 226 -0.72 13.16 28.17
CA VAL A 226 0.52 13.90 28.01
C VAL A 226 1.20 14.11 29.36
N LYS A 227 2.50 13.80 29.42
CA LYS A 227 3.37 14.07 30.56
C LYS A 227 4.54 14.96 30.15
N ARG A 228 4.67 16.10 30.82
CA ARG A 228 5.77 17.06 30.59
C ARG A 228 7.02 16.63 31.36
N ARG A 229 8.15 16.55 30.66
CA ARG A 229 9.47 16.25 31.21
C ARG A 229 10.38 17.44 30.97
N TYR A 230 10.86 18.08 32.03
CA TYR A 230 11.83 19.15 31.90
C TYR A 230 13.22 18.56 31.71
N LEU A 231 13.92 19.00 30.67
CA LEU A 231 15.34 18.72 30.50
C LEU A 231 16.10 19.60 31.49
N LYS A 232 16.77 18.97 32.46
CA LYS A 232 17.73 19.68 33.30
C LYS A 232 18.91 20.08 32.39
N PRO A 233 19.27 21.37 32.31
CA PRO A 233 20.52 21.77 31.68
C PRO A 233 21.67 20.98 32.32
N GLN A 234 22.67 20.62 31.53
CA GLN A 234 23.92 20.13 32.10
C GLN A 234 24.48 21.22 33.02
N ASP A 235 25.00 20.84 34.18
CA ASP A 235 25.71 21.79 35.03
C ASP A 235 26.86 22.38 34.18
N PRO A 236 27.07 23.71 34.18
CA PRO A 236 28.11 24.31 33.37
C PRO A 236 29.45 23.65 33.71
N PRO A 237 30.32 23.40 32.71
CA PRO A 237 31.65 22.88 33.01
C PRO A 237 32.35 23.82 33.99
N ALA A 238 33.12 23.26 34.93
CA ALA A 238 33.79 24.00 36.01
C ALA A 238 34.73 25.13 35.51
N LYS A 239 35.04 25.14 34.22
CA LYS A 239 35.64 26.27 33.50
C LYS A 239 34.72 26.64 32.33
N GLN A 240 34.06 27.79 32.43
CA GLN A 240 33.58 28.49 31.24
C GLN A 240 34.82 29.00 30.49
N ILE A 241 35.02 28.58 29.25
CA ILE A 241 35.97 29.25 28.36
C ILE A 241 35.33 30.60 28.03
N ASP A 242 35.94 31.68 28.50
CA ASP A 242 35.52 33.03 28.18
C ASP A 242 35.89 33.34 26.72
N TYR A 243 34.93 33.16 25.82
CA TYR A 243 35.07 33.46 24.39
C TYR A 243 35.32 34.95 24.11
N ASN A 244 35.16 35.86 25.10
CA ASN A 244 35.48 37.28 24.93
C ASN A 244 36.98 37.60 25.07
N SER A 245 37.83 36.62 25.45
CA SER A 245 39.26 36.84 25.66
C SER A 245 40.16 36.55 24.46
N THR A 246 39.60 36.10 23.32
CA THR A 246 40.37 35.87 22.07
C THR A 246 40.20 37.01 21.05
N ALA A 247 40.33 38.25 21.51
CA ALA A 247 40.62 39.39 20.64
C ALA A 247 42.11 39.76 20.78
N CYS A 248 42.80 39.78 19.64
CA CYS A 248 44.14 40.31 19.41
C CYS A 248 45.35 39.51 19.96
N ILE A 249 45.92 38.68 19.09
CA ILE A 249 47.37 38.67 18.89
C ILE A 249 47.58 38.93 17.40
N ALA A 250 47.95 40.16 17.06
CA ALA A 250 48.52 40.53 15.78
C ALA A 250 50.02 40.21 15.80
#